data_AF-A0A7K3RWG8-F1
#
_entry.id   AF-A0A7K3RWG8-F1
#
_cell.length_a   1.000
_cell.length_b   1.000
_cell.length_c   1.000
_cell.angle_alpha   90.00
_cell.angle_beta   90.00
_cell.angle_gamma   90.00
#
_symmetry.space_group_name_H-M   'P 1'
#
loop_
_entity.id
_entity.type
_entity.pdbx_description
1 polymer ?
#
loop_
_entity_poly.entity_id
_entity_poly.type
_entity_poly.pdbx_seq_one_letter_code
_entity_poly.pdbx_strand_id
1 'polypeptide(L)' 'MTTARGPRRAEGWTAGVRERLGLGRLLPLGDPADGVWIAETAAASVLRGAAARPGAVLGELRIGLAVEAVPGEDAVAA' A
#
# COMPACT_ATOMS: atom_id res chain seq x y z
N MET A 1 -21.86 31.60 19.08
CA MET A 1 -20.51 30.99 19.13
C MET A 1 -20.51 29.76 18.23
N THR A 2 -20.33 29.95 16.92
CA THR A 2 -20.36 28.86 15.92
C THR A 2 -18.93 28.41 15.66
N THR A 3 -18.63 27.16 16.00
CA THR A 3 -17.36 26.51 15.69
C THR A 3 -17.31 26.24 14.19
N ALA A 4 -16.85 27.23 13.45
CA ALA A 4 -16.37 27.07 12.07
C ALA A 4 -15.07 26.24 12.05
N ARG A 5 -15.09 25.02 12.61
CA ARG A 5 -14.05 24.02 12.34
C ARG A 5 -14.45 23.31 11.05
N GLY A 6 -14.25 24.01 9.94
CA GLY A 6 -14.67 23.55 8.62
C GLY A 6 -13.91 22.29 8.14
N PRO A 7 -14.50 21.52 7.21
CA PRO A 7 -13.96 20.25 6.70
C PRO A 7 -12.53 20.37 6.16
N ARG A 8 -12.16 21.52 5.56
CA ARG A 8 -10.79 21.82 5.11
C ARG A 8 -9.71 21.73 6.20
N ARG A 9 -10.03 22.03 7.46
CA ARG A 9 -9.08 21.86 8.58
C ARG A 9 -8.95 20.40 8.99
N ALA A 10 -10.03 19.62 8.88
CA ALA A 10 -10.01 18.19 9.14
C ALA A 10 -9.23 17.45 8.04
N GLU A 11 -9.49 17.77 6.76
CA GLU A 11 -8.76 17.23 5.60
C GLU A 11 -7.25 17.51 5.69
N GLY A 12 -6.86 18.75 5.98
CA GLY A 12 -5.46 19.12 6.15
C GLY A 12 -4.78 18.44 7.35
N TRP A 13 -5.53 18.22 8.44
CA TRP A 13 -5.04 17.49 9.60
C TRP A 13 -4.83 16.00 9.28
N THR A 14 -5.79 15.35 8.62
CA THR A 14 -5.67 13.95 8.21
C THR A 14 -4.53 13.75 7.22
N ALA A 15 -4.36 14.67 6.26
CA ALA A 15 -3.22 14.65 5.33
C ALA A 15 -1.88 14.75 6.08
N GLY A 16 -1.74 15.73 6.99
CA GLY A 16 -0.52 15.91 7.78
C GLY A 16 -0.22 14.75 8.74
N VAL A 17 -1.23 14.08 9.29
CA VAL A 17 -1.02 12.86 10.10
C VAL A 17 -0.54 11.70 9.23
N ARG A 18 -1.11 11.50 8.04
CA ARG A 18 -0.70 10.43 7.12
C ARG A 18 0.74 10.62 6.62
N GLU A 19 1.13 11.86 6.37
CA GLU A 19 2.49 12.21 5.99
C GLU A 19 3.48 11.97 7.14
N ARG A 20 3.15 12.39 8.36
CA ARG A 20 4.00 12.16 9.55
C ARG A 20 4.14 10.70 9.95
N LEU A 21 3.12 9.88 9.71
CA LEU A 21 3.17 8.45 9.94
C LEU A 21 3.96 7.70 8.86
N GLY A 22 4.30 8.35 7.75
CA GLY A 22 5.07 7.73 6.66
C GLY A 22 4.34 6.52 6.06
N LEU A 23 3.01 6.59 5.93
CA LEU A 23 2.20 5.44 5.47
C LEU A 23 2.45 5.08 4.00
N GLY A 24 3.00 6.00 3.21
CA GLY A 24 3.14 5.85 1.76
C GLY A 24 1.78 5.85 1.06
N ARG A 25 1.68 5.11 -0.05
CA ARG A 25 0.42 4.94 -0.79
C ARG A 25 -0.54 4.02 -0.04
N LEU A 26 -1.84 4.17 -0.29
CA LEU A 26 -2.83 3.18 0.12
C LEU A 26 -3.03 2.20 -1.04
N LEU A 27 -2.99 0.91 -0.72
CA LEU A 27 -3.11 -0.18 -1.67
C LEU A 27 -4.41 -0.93 -1.42
N PRO A 28 -5.25 -1.16 -2.45
CA PRO A 28 -6.44 -1.99 -2.30
C PRO A 28 -6.03 -3.46 -2.09
N LEU A 29 -6.73 -4.18 -1.21
CA LEU A 29 -6.50 -5.61 -0.95
C LEU A 29 -7.39 -6.53 -1.82
N GLY A 30 -7.98 -5.98 -2.87
CA GLY A 30 -8.97 -6.62 -3.72
C GLY A 30 -9.45 -5.60 -4.75
N ASP A 31 -10.74 -5.59 -5.04
CA ASP A 31 -11.30 -4.52 -5.86
C ASP A 31 -11.30 -3.21 -5.06
N PRO A 32 -10.95 -2.06 -5.66
CA PRO A 32 -11.06 -0.76 -4.99
C PRO A 32 -12.45 -0.46 -4.41
N ALA A 33 -13.52 -1.02 -4.98
CA ALA A 33 -14.89 -0.89 -4.51
C ALA A 33 -15.18 -1.66 -3.21
N ASP A 34 -14.38 -2.67 -2.88
CA ASP A 34 -14.52 -3.44 -1.62
C ASP A 34 -14.20 -2.58 -0.40
N GLY A 35 -13.55 -1.42 -0.59
CA GLY A 35 -13.24 -0.48 0.48
C GLY A 35 -12.18 -0.97 1.46
N VAL A 36 -11.45 -2.05 1.13
CA VAL A 36 -10.39 -2.60 1.97
C VAL A 36 -9.03 -2.10 1.49
N TRP A 37 -8.34 -1.36 2.35
CA TRP A 37 -7.07 -0.71 2.03
C TRP A 37 -5.99 -1.02 3.06
N ILE A 38 -4.75 -1.13 2.60
CA ILE A 38 -3.55 -1.25 3.44
C ILE A 38 -2.55 -0.13 3.10
N ALA A 39 -1.85 0.39 4.10
CA ALA A 39 -0.73 1.30 3.87
C ALA A 39 0.46 0.55 3.25
N GLU A 40 1.13 1.17 2.28
CA GLU A 40 2.30 0.59 1.60
C GLU A 40 3.39 0.16 2.59
N THR A 41 3.63 0.94 3.65
CA THR A 41 4.60 0.56 4.70
C THR A 41 4.14 -0.62 5.54
N ALA A 42 2.85 -0.75 5.81
CA ALA A 42 2.30 -1.93 6.50
C ALA A 42 2.38 -3.18 5.61
N ALA A 43 2.04 -3.05 4.33
CA ALA A 43 2.18 -4.12 3.34
C ALA A 43 3.64 -4.57 3.21
N ALA A 44 4.58 -3.62 3.16
CA ALA A 44 6.00 -3.92 3.12
C ALA A 44 6.45 -4.75 4.33
N SER A 45 6.05 -4.39 5.55
CA SER A 45 6.39 -5.16 6.76
C SER A 45 5.87 -6.60 6.69
N VAL A 46 4.63 -6.81 6.27
CA VAL A 46 4.03 -8.14 6.13
C VAL A 46 4.74 -8.96 5.04
N LEU A 47 4.96 -8.37 3.87
CA LEU A 47 5.60 -9.06 2.74
C LEU A 47 7.06 -9.45 3.04
N ARG A 48 7.83 -8.57 3.69
CA ARG A 48 9.20 -8.91 4.10
C ARG A 48 9.22 -10.05 5.12
N GLY A 49 8.29 -10.06 6.08
CA GLY A 49 8.14 -11.15 7.04
C GLY A 49 7.77 -12.47 6.35
N ALA A 50 6.83 -12.44 5.42
CA ALA A 50 6.41 -13.63 4.66
C ALA A 50 7.51 -14.17 3.72
N ALA A 51 8.35 -13.28 3.16
CA ALA A 51 9.47 -13.64 2.30
C ALA A 51 10.71 -14.12 3.08
N ALA A 52 10.75 -13.95 4.40
CA ALA A 52 11.89 -14.37 5.22
C ALA A 52 12.06 -15.90 5.16
N ARG A 53 13.21 -16.35 4.65
CA ARG A 53 13.56 -17.77 4.55
C ARG A 53 15.00 -17.98 5.04
N PRO A 54 15.30 -19.09 5.73
CA PRO A 54 16.67 -19.41 6.12
C PRO A 54 17.60 -19.42 4.90
N GLY A 55 18.71 -18.68 4.98
CA GLY A 55 19.70 -18.58 3.90
C GLY A 55 19.35 -17.62 2.76
N ALA A 56 18.18 -16.98 2.78
CA ALA A 56 17.81 -15.98 1.77
C ALA A 56 17.97 -14.55 2.32
N VAL A 57 18.57 -13.66 1.51
CA VAL A 57 18.61 -12.21 1.79
C VAL A 57 17.61 -11.53 0.87
N LEU A 58 16.66 -10.81 1.46
CA LEU A 58 15.67 -10.06 0.70
C LEU A 58 16.30 -8.78 0.14
N GLY A 59 16.20 -8.61 -1.17
CA GLY A 59 16.63 -7.39 -1.86
C GLY A 59 15.62 -6.24 -1.74
N GLU A 60 15.61 -5.38 -2.76
CA GLU A 60 14.64 -4.30 -2.85
C GLU A 60 13.21 -4.86 -2.99
N LEU A 61 12.28 -4.33 -2.20
CA LEU A 61 10.86 -4.67 -2.30
C LEU A 61 10.16 -3.60 -3.11
N ARG A 62 9.54 -4.00 -4.22
CA ARG A 62 8.74 -3.13 -5.09
C ARG A 62 7.30 -3.62 -5.09
N ILE A 63 6.36 -2.70 -4.90
CA ILE A 63 4.92 -2.98 -4.91
C ILE A 63 4.30 -2.21 -6.08
N GLY A 64 3.67 -2.95 -6.99
CA GLY A 64 2.99 -2.43 -8.16
C GLY A 64 1.68 -3.17 -8.40
N LEU A 65 0.86 -2.65 -9.30
CA LEU A 65 -0.35 -3.34 -9.74
C LEU A 65 0.05 -4.63 -10.43
N ALA A 66 -0.60 -5.73 -10.05
CA ALA A 66 -0.55 -6.93 -10.86
C ALA A 66 -1.27 -6.62 -12.17
N VAL A 67 -0.56 -6.73 -13.30
CA VAL A 67 -1.26 -6.90 -14.58
C VAL A 67 -1.95 -8.27 -14.48
N GLU A 68 -3.24 -8.34 -14.77
CA GLU A 68 -3.89 -9.64 -14.93
C GLU A 68 -3.09 -10.42 -15.98
N ALA A 69 -2.48 -11.53 -15.57
CA ALA A 69 -1.89 -12.44 -16.51
C ALA A 69 -3.04 -12.98 -17.37
N VAL A 70 -3.06 -12.62 -18.65
CA VAL A 70 -3.92 -13.26 -19.63
C VAL A 70 -3.59 -14.76 -19.54
N PRO A 71 -4.52 -15.64 -19.16
CA PRO A 71 -4.22 -17.05 -19.01
C PRO A 71 -3.90 -17.60 -20.41
N GLY A 72 -2.60 -17.77 -20.70
CA GLY A 72 -2.14 -18.20 -22.02
C GLY A 72 -0.69 -17.87 -22.41
N GLU A 73 0.08 -17.16 -21.58
CA GLU A 73 1.48 -16.84 -21.93
C GLU A 73 2.41 -17.00 -20.73
N ASP A 74 2.59 -18.26 -20.32
CA ASP A 74 3.87 -18.67 -19.75
C ASP A 74 4.96 -18.45 -20.81
N ALA A 75 5.74 -17.39 -20.70
CA ALA A 75 7.06 -17.33 -21.32
C ALA A 75 7.99 -16.42 -20.51
N VAL A 76 8.82 -17.09 -19.70
CA VAL A 76 10.23 -16.74 -19.48
C VAL A 76 10.77 -15.66 -20.43
N ALA A 77 11.21 -14.53 -19.89
CA ALA A 77 12.16 -13.66 -20.56
C ALA A 77 13.38 -13.54 -19.65
N ALA A 78 14.44 -14.22 -20.09
CA ALA A 78 15.80 -14.15 -19.58
C ALA A 78 16.42 -12.77 -19.79
#